data_AF-A0AAQ1ATE2-F1
#
_entry.id   AF-A0AAQ1ATE2-F1
#
_cell.length_a   1.000
_cell.length_b   1.000
_cell.length_c   1.000
_cell.angle_alpha   90.00
_cell.angle_beta   90.00
_cell.angle_gamma   90.00
#
_symmetry.space_group_name_H-M   'P 1'
#
loop_
_entity.id
_entity.type
_entity.pdbx_description
1 polymer ?
#
loop_
_entity_poly.entity_id
_entity_poly.type
_entity_poly.pdbx_seq_one_letter_code
_entity_poly.pdbx_strand_id
1 'polypeptide(L)'
;MMASAHGKLIADKNGCIRLGDETGPLIIWRYGSKLENLGNSKFKITNSFTNQSVLIGEEISIGGGLYEIKSTQVTPSVPAACANHGYWLAGPIN
;
A
#
# COMPACT_ATOMS: atom_id res chain seq x y z
N MET A 1 -0.32 6.62 -15.72
CA MET A 1 -0.41 5.34 -16.47
C MET A 1 -0.92 4.29 -15.50
N MET A 2 -1.87 3.44 -15.89
CA MET A 2 -2.19 2.25 -15.11
C MET A 2 -1.08 1.23 -15.36
N ALA A 3 -0.35 0.86 -14.31
CA ALA A 3 0.70 -0.15 -14.30
C ALA A 3 0.31 -1.27 -13.32
N SER A 4 0.92 -2.44 -13.49
CA SER A 4 0.92 -3.48 -12.48
C SER A 4 2.27 -3.49 -11.78
N ALA A 5 2.25 -3.72 -10.48
CA ALA A 5 3.43 -4.05 -9.69
C ALA A 5 3.22 -5.39 -8.99
N HIS A 6 4.34 -6.07 -8.75
CA HIS A 6 4.37 -7.34 -8.04
C HIS A 6 5.44 -7.26 -6.96
N GLY A 7 5.13 -7.82 -5.79
CA GLY A 7 6.09 -7.91 -4.69
C GLY A 7 5.42 -8.18 -3.35
N LYS A 8 6.27 -8.41 -2.35
CA LYS A 8 5.84 -8.65 -0.98
C LYS A 8 5.22 -7.42 -0.36
N LEU A 9 4.02 -7.54 0.20
CA LEU A 9 3.44 -6.50 1.03
C LEU A 9 4.06 -6.55 2.42
N ILE A 10 4.74 -5.47 2.85
CA ILE A 10 5.37 -5.41 4.17
C ILE A 10 4.86 -4.22 4.97
N ALA A 11 5.00 -4.28 6.29
CA ALA A 11 4.93 -3.11 7.16
C ALA A 11 6.34 -2.84 7.69
N ASP A 12 6.89 -1.66 7.44
CA ASP A 12 8.21 -1.28 7.95
C ASP A 12 8.17 -0.94 9.46
N LYS A 13 9.33 -0.65 10.03
CA LYS A 13 9.47 -0.28 11.46
C LYS A 13 8.66 0.95 11.90
N ASN A 14 8.23 1.80 10.96
CA ASN A 14 7.40 2.98 11.22
C ASN A 14 5.91 2.71 10.98
N GLY A 15 5.55 1.47 10.61
CA GLY A 15 4.18 1.07 10.27
C GLY A 15 3.75 1.44 8.86
N CYS A 16 4.69 1.84 7.98
CA CYS A 16 4.37 2.17 6.59
C CYS A 16 4.19 0.87 5.79
N ILE A 17 3.05 0.75 5.11
CA ILE A 17 2.72 -0.43 4.30
C ILE A 17 3.34 -0.26 2.91
N ARG A 18 4.36 -1.05 2.60
CA ARG A 18 5.19 -0.93 1.39
C ARG A 18 5.15 -2.19 0.54
N LEU A 19 5.52 -2.04 -0.74
CA LEU A 19 5.66 -3.15 -1.67
C LEU A 19 7.15 -3.48 -1.92
N GLY A 20 7.50 -4.76 -1.83
CA GLY A 20 8.87 -5.27 -1.98
C GLY A 20 9.62 -5.29 -0.65
N ASP A 21 10.25 -4.17 -0.30
CA ASP A 21 11.09 -4.01 0.89
C ASP A 21 10.90 -2.64 1.58
N GLU A 22 11.73 -2.34 2.59
CA GLU A 22 11.65 -1.08 3.35
C GLU A 22 11.94 0.17 2.51
N THR A 23 12.60 0.01 1.36
CA THR A 23 12.87 1.07 0.37
C THR A 23 11.85 1.11 -0.76
N GLY A 24 10.86 0.22 -0.74
CA GLY A 24 9.74 0.20 -1.67
C GLY A 24 8.76 1.36 -1.49
N PRO A 25 7.90 1.63 -2.48
CA PRO A 25 6.92 2.71 -2.41
C PRO A 25 5.88 2.44 -1.33
N LEU A 26 5.41 3.50 -0.67
CA LEU A 26 4.25 3.45 0.21
C LEU A 26 2.99 3.15 -0.61
N ILE A 27 2.23 2.12 -0.22
CA ILE A 27 0.94 1.86 -0.85
C ILE A 27 -0.13 2.79 -0.26
N ILE A 28 -0.70 3.64 -1.10
CA ILE A 28 -1.88 4.44 -0.77
C ILE A 28 -3.11 3.70 -1.28
N TRP A 29 -3.86 3.13 -0.35
CA TRP A 29 -5.11 2.44 -0.65
C TRP A 29 -6.24 3.42 -0.92
N ARG A 30 -7.15 3.05 -1.83
CA ARG A 30 -8.34 3.85 -2.09
C ARG A 30 -9.20 3.98 -0.84
N TYR A 31 -9.87 5.12 -0.71
CA TYR A 31 -10.92 5.33 0.29
C TYR A 31 -11.93 4.17 0.35
N GLY A 32 -12.34 3.80 1.56
CA GLY A 32 -13.21 2.65 1.83
C GLY A 32 -12.50 1.30 1.87
N SER A 33 -11.20 1.24 1.56
CA SER A 33 -10.39 0.04 1.84
C SER A 33 -10.28 -0.14 3.36
N LYS A 34 -10.18 -1.39 3.81
CA LYS A 34 -10.18 -1.73 5.24
C LYS A 34 -8.86 -2.34 5.65
N LEU A 35 -8.36 -1.93 6.82
CA LEU A 35 -7.25 -2.59 7.51
C LEU A 35 -7.82 -3.25 8.76
N GLU A 36 -7.65 -4.56 8.88
CA GLU A 36 -8.15 -5.38 9.98
C GLU A 36 -6.98 -6.05 10.71
N ASN A 37 -6.92 -5.90 12.03
CA ASN A 37 -5.99 -6.65 12.88
C ASN A 37 -6.62 -8.01 13.21
N LEU A 38 -6.02 -9.09 12.74
CA LEU A 38 -6.50 -10.46 12.98
C LEU A 38 -5.90 -11.08 14.26
N GLY A 39 -5.10 -10.33 15.01
CA GLY A 39 -4.29 -10.82 16.13
C GLY A 39 -2.97 -11.45 15.67
N ASN A 40 -2.10 -11.75 16.64
CA ASN A 40 -0.81 -12.42 16.39
C ASN A 40 0.06 -11.73 15.31
N SER A 41 0.09 -10.39 15.33
CA SER A 41 0.83 -9.56 14.36
C SER A 41 0.39 -9.76 12.90
N LYS A 42 -0.80 -10.31 12.65
CA LYS A 42 -1.36 -10.47 11.31
C LYS A 42 -2.35 -9.35 11.01
N PHE A 43 -2.13 -8.69 9.88
CA PHE A 43 -2.99 -7.62 9.39
C PHE A 43 -3.50 -7.98 8.01
N LYS A 44 -4.79 -7.75 7.79
CA LYS A 44 -5.47 -8.00 6.52
C LYS A 44 -5.90 -6.66 5.92
N ILE A 45 -5.63 -6.49 4.63
CA ILE A 45 -6.08 -5.33 3.87
C ILE A 45 -7.13 -5.78 2.87
N THR A 46 -8.30 -5.17 2.91
CA THR A 46 -9.38 -5.39 1.95
C THR A 46 -9.46 -4.19 1.00
N ASN A 47 -9.16 -4.40 -0.28
CA ASN A 47 -9.17 -3.36 -1.31
C ASN A 47 -10.62 -3.01 -1.71
N SER A 48 -10.99 -1.73 -1.67
CA SER A 48 -12.36 -1.30 -2.00
C SER A 48 -12.71 -1.32 -3.50
N PHE A 49 -11.76 -1.55 -4.40
CA PHE A 49 -12.05 -1.72 -5.82
C PHE A 49 -12.66 -3.09 -6.13
N THR A 50 -12.04 -4.16 -5.60
CA THR A 50 -12.39 -5.55 -5.94
C THR A 50 -12.96 -6.35 -4.76
N ASN A 51 -12.95 -5.77 -3.56
CA ASN A 51 -13.26 -6.44 -2.29
C ASN A 51 -12.35 -7.65 -1.99
N GLN A 52 -11.22 -7.76 -2.69
CA GLN A 52 -10.21 -8.78 -2.43
C GLN A 52 -9.39 -8.39 -1.19
N SER A 53 -9.02 -9.40 -0.42
CA SER A 53 -8.22 -9.26 0.80
C SER A 53 -6.83 -9.84 0.60
N VAL A 54 -5.83 -9.22 1.20
CA VAL A 54 -4.45 -9.71 1.26
C VAL A 54 -3.93 -9.60 2.70
N LEU A 55 -3.01 -10.47 3.10
CA LEU A 55 -2.31 -10.31 4.38
C LEU A 55 -1.00 -9.55 4.19
N ILE A 56 -0.67 -8.68 5.15
CA ILE A 56 0.69 -8.14 5.23
C ILE A 56 1.65 -9.31 5.48
N GLY A 57 2.66 -9.42 4.63
CA GLY A 57 3.63 -10.51 4.56
C GLY A 57 3.50 -11.39 3.32
N GLU A 58 2.43 -11.27 2.54
CA GLU A 58 2.21 -12.05 1.32
C GLU A 58 2.79 -11.36 0.07
N GLU A 59 3.13 -12.17 -0.93
CA GLU A 59 3.38 -11.70 -2.29
C GLU A 59 2.06 -11.29 -2.94
N ILE A 60 1.99 -10.06 -3.43
CA ILE A 60 0.80 -9.54 -4.09
C ILE A 60 1.15 -9.02 -5.48
N SER A 61 0.16 -9.07 -6.35
CA SER A 61 0.11 -8.18 -7.51
C SER A 61 -0.85 -7.04 -7.19
N ILE A 62 -0.55 -5.84 -7.65
CA ILE A 62 -1.40 -4.68 -7.44
C ILE A 62 -1.41 -3.81 -8.70
N GLY A 63 -2.60 -3.43 -9.16
CA GLY A 63 -2.74 -2.42 -10.19
C GLY A 63 -2.55 -1.01 -9.61
N GLY A 64 -2.38 0.00 -10.45
CA GLY A 64 -2.29 1.38 -9.99
C GLY A 64 -1.24 2.18 -10.73
N GLY A 65 -0.48 2.99 -10.00
CA GLY A 65 0.61 3.76 -10.58
C GLY A 65 1.60 4.25 -9.54
N LEU A 66 2.87 4.25 -9.93
CA LEU A 66 3.98 4.82 -9.17
C LEU A 66 4.02 6.34 -9.36
N TYR A 67 4.27 7.05 -8.28
CA TYR A 67 4.49 8.49 -8.26
C TYR A 67 5.72 8.83 -7.42
N GLU A 68 6.41 9.88 -7.83
CA GLU A 68 7.59 10.38 -7.14
C GLU A 68 7.27 11.07 -5.80
N ILE A 69 8.29 11.36 -5.01
CA ILE A 69 8.19 11.90 -3.66
C ILE A 69 7.52 13.29 -3.65
N LYS A 70 6.57 13.47 -2.72
CA LYS A 70 5.63 14.62 -2.52
C LYS A 70 4.28 14.48 -3.24
N SER A 71 3.37 13.71 -2.64
CA SER A 71 1.95 14.00 -2.82
C SER A 71 1.52 15.09 -1.85
N THR A 72 1.25 16.29 -2.37
CA THR A 72 0.52 17.33 -1.63
C THR A 72 -0.99 17.07 -1.60
N GLN A 73 -1.46 15.95 -2.18
CA GLN A 73 -2.88 15.70 -2.46
C GLN A 73 -3.47 14.50 -1.69
N VAL A 74 -2.73 13.89 -0.77
CA VAL A 74 -3.32 12.88 0.15
C VAL A 74 -3.77 13.57 1.42
N THR A 75 -5.06 13.43 1.75
CA THR A 75 -5.66 13.95 2.98
C THR A 75 -6.20 12.78 3.81
N PRO A 76 -5.74 12.58 5.06
CA PRO A 76 -4.71 13.37 5.75
C PRO A 76 -3.32 13.19 5.11
N SER A 77 -2.43 14.15 5.35
CA SER A 77 -1.06 14.11 4.81
C SER A 77 -0.31 12.85 5.24
N VAL A 78 0.49 12.31 4.32
CA VAL A 78 1.35 11.17 4.61
C VAL A 78 2.37 11.56 5.69
N PRO A 79 2.51 10.79 6.79
CA PRO A 79 3.52 11.05 7.80
C PRO A 79 4.93 11.11 7.22
N ALA A 80 5.77 12.01 7.74
CA ALA A 80 7.14 12.21 7.23
C ALA A 80 7.98 10.92 7.21
N ALA A 81 7.75 10.02 8.17
CA ALA A 81 8.40 8.70 8.21
C ALA A 81 8.08 7.81 7.00
N CYS A 82 6.88 7.95 6.43
CA CYS A 82 6.40 7.16 5.28
C CYS A 82 6.55 7.88 3.94
N ALA A 83 6.88 9.18 3.94
CA ALA A 83 6.99 9.99 2.72
C ALA A 83 8.26 9.69 1.91
N ASN A 84 9.18 8.90 2.47
CA ASN A 84 10.42 8.50 1.82
C ASN A 84 10.16 7.31 0.89
N HIS A 85 10.77 7.35 -0.30
CA HIS A 85 10.72 6.31 -1.35
C HIS A 85 9.48 6.29 -2.27
N GLY A 86 8.72 7.39 -2.33
CA GLY A 86 7.60 7.54 -3.27
C GLY A 86 6.34 6.78 -2.84
N TYR A 87 5.31 6.82 -3.69
CA TYR A 87 4.03 6.19 -3.38
C TYR A 87 3.43 5.49 -4.59
N TRP A 88 2.72 4.39 -4.32
CA TRP A 88 1.92 3.67 -5.29
C TRP A 88 0.44 3.88 -4.95
N LEU A 89 -0.29 4.55 -5.84
CA LEU A 89 -1.74 4.68 -5.70
C LEU A 89 -2.37 3.35 -6.13
N ALA A 90 -2.92 2.60 -5.18
CA ALA A 90 -3.54 1.30 -5.46
C ALA A 90 -4.71 1.46 -6.44
N GLY A 91 -4.77 0.55 -7.41
CA GLY A 91 -5.85 0.41 -8.38
C GLY A 91 -6.30 -1.05 -8.49
N PRO A 92 -7.37 -1.33 -9.27
CA PRO A 92 -7.75 -2.69 -9.58
C PRO A 92 -6.68 -3.37 -10.45
N ILE A 93 -6.50 -4.68 -10.25
CA ILE A 93 -5.87 -5.53 -11.26
C ILE A 93 -6.95 -5.86 -12.29
N ASN A 94 -6.65 -5.65 -13.57
CA ASN A 94 -7.52 -6.10 -14.67
C ASN A 94 -7.48 -7.62 -14.81
#